data_AF-A0A238U6I5-F1
#
_entry.id   AF-A0A238U6I5-F1
#
_cell.length_a   1.000
_cell.length_b   1.000
_cell.length_c   1.000
_cell.angle_alpha   90.00
_cell.angle_beta   90.00
_cell.angle_gamma   90.00
#
_symmetry.space_group_name_H-M   'P 1'
#
loop_
_entity.id
_entity.type
_entity.pdbx_description
1 polymer ?
#
loop_
_entity_poly.entity_id
_entity_poly.type
_entity_poly.pdbx_seq_one_letter_code
_entity_poly.pdbx_strand_id
1 'polypeptide(L)'
;MRFTLLLIIFLLIHSNTKAQNTEIKWYSESNNNGIILQNSFPKGGLYKGSKKEYFNYSCLVFFSRVINQTKKTVELTVDFPTDKIGIPNSPNTFVKLFLSSDKMSLEKQSLFNYGLTDFDTLDDSTIVQKTIQPNEDHLFYVIAIFFQTKNDAKNENRGGNRTELVLREDNLYYKMLPQIELMHCGKINFID
;
A
#
# COMPACT_ATOMS: atom_id res chain seq x y z
N MET A 1 56.41 -0.39 -17.23
CA MET A 1 55.28 -1.11 -17.87
C MET A 1 54.33 -1.82 -16.89
N ARG A 2 54.65 -2.01 -15.59
CA ARG A 2 53.71 -2.64 -14.63
C ARG A 2 52.74 -1.68 -13.92
N PHE A 3 53.12 -0.40 -13.76
CA PHE A 3 52.27 0.59 -13.09
C PHE A 3 51.11 1.11 -13.95
N THR A 4 51.25 1.10 -15.27
CA THR A 4 50.22 1.61 -16.20
C THR A 4 49.02 0.66 -16.32
N LEU A 5 49.20 -0.64 -16.07
CA LEU A 5 48.14 -1.65 -16.20
C LEU A 5 47.16 -1.63 -15.00
N LEU A 6 47.64 -1.31 -13.80
CA LEU A 6 46.82 -1.25 -12.57
C LEU A 6 45.86 -0.05 -12.57
N LEU A 7 46.25 1.09 -13.15
CA LEU A 7 45.40 2.29 -13.21
C LEU A 7 44.20 2.09 -14.15
N ILE A 8 44.37 1.32 -15.23
CA ILE A 8 43.30 1.01 -16.20
C ILE A 8 42.27 0.06 -15.56
N ILE A 9 42.71 -0.90 -14.74
CA ILE A 9 41.81 -1.80 -14.01
C ILE A 9 41.01 -1.02 -12.94
N PHE A 10 41.63 -0.06 -12.25
CA PHE A 10 40.93 0.74 -11.24
C PHE A 10 39.89 1.71 -11.83
N LEU A 11 40.15 2.22 -13.05
CA LEU A 11 39.21 3.07 -13.81
C LEU A 11 38.05 2.27 -14.45
N LEU A 12 38.28 1.00 -14.80
CA LEU A 12 37.23 0.09 -15.29
C LEU A 12 36.28 -0.39 -14.18
N ILE A 13 36.73 -0.42 -12.92
CA ILE A 13 35.86 -0.75 -11.77
C ILE A 13 34.97 0.44 -11.38
N HIS A 14 35.38 1.68 -11.66
CA HIS A 14 34.60 2.88 -11.33
C HIS A 14 33.52 3.28 -12.35
N SER A 15 33.43 2.60 -13.50
CA SER A 15 32.56 3.03 -14.61
C SER A 15 31.26 2.25 -14.79
N ASN A 16 30.94 1.29 -13.91
CA ASN A 16 29.70 0.50 -14.00
C ASN A 16 28.86 0.48 -12.71
N THR A 17 28.74 1.63 -12.05
CA THR A 17 27.60 1.89 -11.18
C THR A 17 26.85 3.12 -11.67
N LYS A 18 26.41 3.08 -12.94
CA LYS A 18 25.10 3.68 -13.22
C LYS A 18 24.13 2.88 -12.36
N ALA A 19 23.80 3.42 -11.19
CA ALA A 19 22.66 2.98 -10.41
C ALA A 19 21.54 2.73 -11.43
N GLN A 20 21.12 1.48 -11.59
CA GLN A 20 19.91 1.20 -12.33
C GLN A 20 18.86 2.08 -11.67
N ASN A 21 18.43 3.12 -12.37
CA ASN A 21 17.26 3.86 -11.97
C ASN A 21 16.13 2.86 -12.16
N THR A 22 15.83 2.11 -11.09
CA THR A 22 14.78 1.12 -11.06
C THR A 22 13.51 1.93 -11.04
N GLU A 23 13.03 2.27 -12.23
CA GLU A 23 11.77 2.98 -12.39
C GLU A 23 10.71 2.24 -11.58
N ILE A 24 10.12 2.96 -10.64
CA ILE A 24 9.16 2.40 -9.69
C ILE A 24 7.92 2.01 -10.47
N LYS A 25 7.65 0.71 -10.55
CA LYS A 25 6.46 0.19 -11.22
C LYS A 25 5.25 0.28 -10.30
N TRP A 26 4.33 1.16 -10.65
CA TRP A 26 3.02 1.28 -10.00
C TRP A 26 2.01 0.29 -10.56
N TYR A 27 1.09 -0.16 -9.73
CA TYR A 27 -0.05 -0.94 -10.17
C TYR A 27 -1.05 -0.05 -10.92
N SER A 28 -1.34 1.10 -10.34
CA SER A 28 -2.14 2.15 -10.98
C SER A 28 -1.61 3.52 -10.61
N GLU A 29 -1.89 4.46 -11.50
CA GLU A 29 -1.59 5.87 -11.34
C GLU A 29 -2.73 6.69 -11.93
N SER A 30 -3.16 7.73 -11.23
CA SER A 30 -4.14 8.68 -11.74
C SER A 30 -3.74 10.11 -11.36
N ASN A 31 -4.12 11.07 -12.20
CA ASN A 31 -3.96 12.50 -11.94
C ASN A 31 -5.33 13.17 -12.02
N ASN A 32 -5.73 13.83 -10.95
CA ASN A 32 -6.95 14.62 -10.88
C ASN A 32 -6.59 16.03 -10.39
N ASN A 33 -6.63 16.99 -11.32
CA ASN A 33 -6.35 18.41 -11.05
C ASN A 33 -5.05 18.68 -10.27
N GLY A 34 -3.98 17.92 -10.57
CA GLY A 34 -2.67 18.06 -9.93
C GLY A 34 -2.52 17.27 -8.63
N ILE A 35 -3.52 16.51 -8.21
CA ILE A 35 -3.37 15.46 -7.20
C ILE A 35 -3.09 14.14 -7.92
N ILE A 36 -1.92 13.55 -7.68
CA ILE A 36 -1.55 12.25 -8.23
C ILE A 36 -1.73 11.19 -7.15
N LEU A 37 -2.45 10.12 -7.50
CA LEU A 37 -2.52 8.89 -6.71
C LEU A 37 -1.73 7.79 -7.38
N GLN A 38 -0.82 7.18 -6.63
CA GLN A 38 -0.01 6.04 -7.05
C GLN A 38 -0.25 4.87 -6.11
N ASN A 39 -0.60 3.70 -6.64
CA ASN A 39 -0.94 2.51 -5.86
C ASN A 39 0.05 1.38 -6.13
N SER A 40 0.51 0.70 -5.08
CA SER A 40 1.43 -0.43 -5.21
C SER A 40 0.73 -1.72 -5.63
N PHE A 41 1.51 -2.67 -6.14
CA PHE A 41 1.05 -4.06 -6.18
C PHE A 41 0.86 -4.63 -4.76
N PRO A 42 0.06 -5.70 -4.58
CA PRO A 42 0.04 -6.43 -3.33
C PRO A 42 1.40 -7.10 -3.05
N LYS A 43 1.83 -7.04 -1.79
CA LYS A 43 2.70 -8.05 -1.19
C LYS A 43 1.95 -8.73 -0.05
N GLY A 44 2.42 -9.87 0.42
CA GLY A 44 1.78 -10.56 1.54
C GLY A 44 1.84 -12.07 1.42
N GLY A 45 1.07 -12.74 2.26
CA GLY A 45 1.05 -14.20 2.34
C GLY A 45 0.28 -14.71 3.55
N LEU A 46 0.61 -15.94 3.94
CA LEU A 46 0.03 -16.56 5.12
C LEU A 46 0.33 -15.72 6.36
N TYR A 47 -0.72 -15.34 7.08
CA TYR A 47 -0.63 -14.64 8.35
C TYR A 47 -1.07 -15.60 9.43
N LYS A 48 -0.35 -15.67 10.55
CA LYS A 48 -0.67 -16.65 11.61
C LYS A 48 -1.72 -16.14 12.60
N GLY A 49 -2.07 -14.85 12.54
CA GLY A 49 -3.03 -14.24 13.46
C GLY A 49 -2.44 -14.00 14.84
N SER A 50 -2.56 -12.79 15.38
CA SER A 50 -2.26 -12.53 16.79
C SER A 50 -3.31 -13.11 17.74
N LYS A 51 -4.54 -13.32 17.25
CA LYS A 51 -5.70 -13.82 18.00
C LYS A 51 -6.17 -15.13 17.40
N LYS A 52 -6.02 -16.26 18.11
CA LYS A 52 -6.39 -17.63 17.65
C LYS A 52 -7.90 -17.88 17.50
N GLU A 53 -8.71 -16.84 17.34
CA GLU A 53 -10.18 -16.91 17.34
C GLU A 53 -10.75 -17.30 15.97
N TYR A 54 -10.09 -16.89 14.88
CA TYR A 54 -10.54 -17.18 13.51
C TYR A 54 -9.66 -18.21 12.81
N PHE A 55 -10.09 -18.60 11.62
CA PHE A 55 -9.45 -19.62 10.79
C PHE A 55 -8.94 -19.03 9.47
N ASN A 56 -7.95 -19.70 8.87
CA ASN A 56 -7.44 -19.42 7.53
C ASN A 56 -7.07 -17.94 7.31
N TYR A 57 -6.19 -17.41 8.17
CA TYR A 57 -5.71 -16.04 8.07
C TYR A 57 -4.76 -15.83 6.89
N SER A 58 -4.93 -14.71 6.19
CA SER A 58 -3.95 -14.20 5.23
C SER A 58 -3.88 -12.69 5.27
N CYS A 59 -2.71 -12.13 5.03
CA CYS A 59 -2.48 -10.70 5.01
C CYS A 59 -2.02 -10.25 3.62
N LEU A 60 -2.55 -9.12 3.17
CA LEU A 60 -2.03 -8.35 2.05
C LEU A 60 -1.59 -6.98 2.55
N VAL A 61 -0.41 -6.57 2.11
CA VAL A 61 0.16 -5.26 2.35
C VAL A 61 0.25 -4.53 1.01
N PHE A 62 -0.29 -3.33 1.02
CA PHE A 62 -0.20 -2.38 -0.06
C PHE A 62 0.36 -1.07 0.51
N PHE A 63 0.78 -0.19 -0.38
CA PHE A 63 0.96 1.21 -0.02
C PHE A 63 0.41 2.10 -1.12
N SER A 64 -0.05 3.27 -0.70
CA SER A 64 -0.50 4.32 -1.60
C SER A 64 0.35 5.55 -1.39
N ARG A 65 0.51 6.33 -2.46
CA ARG A 65 1.18 7.62 -2.43
C ARG A 65 0.25 8.68 -3.01
N VAL A 66 0.08 9.76 -2.25
CA VAL A 66 -0.66 10.96 -2.68
C VAL A 66 0.37 12.05 -2.90
N ILE A 67 0.43 12.61 -4.10
CA ILE A 67 1.35 13.70 -4.46
C ILE A 67 0.51 14.94 -4.74
N ASN A 68 0.81 16.04 -4.05
CA ASN A 68 0.19 17.33 -4.28
C ASN A 68 1.07 18.16 -5.23
N GLN A 69 0.77 18.19 -6.52
CA GLN A 69 1.46 19.06 -7.48
C GLN A 69 0.81 20.44 -7.63
N THR A 70 -0.17 20.75 -6.78
CA THR A 70 -0.87 22.04 -6.83
C THR A 70 -0.10 23.11 -6.06
N LYS A 71 -0.58 24.35 -6.15
CA LYS A 71 -0.04 25.49 -5.37
C LYS A 71 -0.69 25.65 -4.00
N LYS A 72 -1.72 24.85 -3.70
CA LYS A 72 -2.48 24.92 -2.45
C LYS A 72 -2.11 23.75 -1.54
N THR A 73 -2.22 23.96 -0.24
CA THR A 73 -2.12 22.88 0.73
C THR A 73 -3.36 22.00 0.64
N VAL A 74 -3.22 20.70 0.80
CA VAL A 74 -4.37 19.78 0.85
C VAL A 74 -4.41 18.98 2.14
N GLU A 75 -5.61 18.68 2.62
CA GLU A 75 -5.86 17.74 3.70
C GLU A 75 -6.34 16.41 3.12
N LEU A 76 -5.53 15.37 3.29
CA LEU A 76 -5.88 13.99 3.03
C LEU A 76 -6.56 13.41 4.27
N THR A 77 -7.74 12.84 4.09
CA THR A 77 -8.37 11.95 5.07
C THR A 77 -8.65 10.60 4.41
N VAL A 78 -8.15 9.53 5.02
CA VAL A 78 -8.54 8.15 4.72
C VAL A 78 -9.12 7.56 6.00
N ASP A 79 -10.28 6.92 5.88
CA ASP A 79 -11.00 6.31 7.00
C ASP A 79 -11.66 5.02 6.50
N PHE A 80 -11.15 3.88 6.97
CA PHE A 80 -11.73 2.57 6.70
C PHE A 80 -12.75 2.18 7.77
N PRO A 81 -13.78 1.40 7.41
CA PRO A 81 -14.68 0.81 8.40
C PRO A 81 -13.91 0.01 9.45
N THR A 82 -14.23 0.23 10.73
CA THR A 82 -13.69 -0.53 11.86
C THR A 82 -14.23 -1.97 11.90
N ASP A 83 -15.43 -2.16 11.36
CA ASP A 83 -16.08 -3.45 11.23
C ASP A 83 -15.49 -4.32 10.10
N LYS A 84 -15.68 -5.62 10.23
CA LYS A 84 -15.29 -6.60 9.21
C LYS A 84 -16.20 -6.51 7.98
N ILE A 85 -15.61 -6.56 6.79
CA ILE A 85 -16.32 -6.51 5.51
C ILE A 85 -16.52 -7.95 5.02
N GLY A 86 -17.76 -8.33 4.74
CA GLY A 86 -18.10 -9.66 4.20
C GLY A 86 -17.61 -9.80 2.76
N ILE A 87 -16.99 -10.94 2.45
CA ILE A 87 -16.53 -11.22 1.09
C ILE A 87 -17.71 -11.77 0.25
N PRO A 88 -18.04 -11.16 -0.91
CA PRO A 88 -19.10 -11.67 -1.77
C PRO A 88 -18.89 -13.13 -2.16
N ASN A 89 -19.97 -13.90 -2.15
CA ASN A 89 -19.99 -15.34 -2.44
C ASN A 89 -19.18 -16.25 -1.50
N SER A 90 -18.58 -15.70 -0.44
CA SER A 90 -17.73 -16.45 0.49
C SER A 90 -18.31 -16.41 1.91
N PRO A 91 -19.26 -17.31 2.25
CA PRO A 91 -19.91 -17.28 3.56
C PRO A 91 -18.88 -17.46 4.69
N ASN A 92 -19.10 -16.74 5.79
CA ASN A 92 -18.22 -16.73 6.98
C ASN A 92 -16.80 -16.20 6.73
N THR A 93 -16.48 -15.71 5.53
CA THR A 93 -15.20 -15.09 5.19
C THR A 93 -15.31 -13.57 5.22
N PHE A 94 -14.34 -12.92 5.83
CA PHE A 94 -14.31 -11.48 6.00
C PHE A 94 -12.92 -10.91 5.71
N VAL A 95 -12.87 -9.61 5.44
CA VAL A 95 -11.66 -8.79 5.45
C VAL A 95 -11.80 -7.66 6.46
N LYS A 96 -10.71 -7.33 7.16
CA LYS A 96 -10.56 -6.10 7.93
C LYS A 96 -9.42 -5.29 7.33
N LEU A 97 -9.64 -3.99 7.15
CA LEU A 97 -8.67 -3.05 6.59
C LEU A 97 -8.06 -2.20 7.70
N PHE A 98 -6.77 -1.91 7.55
CA PHE A 98 -6.00 -1.14 8.53
C PHE A 98 -5.05 -0.19 7.82
N LEU A 99 -4.68 0.88 8.52
CA LEU A 99 -3.65 1.81 8.13
C LEU A 99 -2.53 1.72 9.16
N SER A 100 -1.34 1.31 8.72
CA SER A 100 -0.20 1.22 9.64
C SER A 100 0.28 2.61 10.02
N SER A 101 0.60 2.80 11.31
CA SER A 101 1.31 3.98 11.80
C SER A 101 2.79 3.99 11.43
N ASP A 102 3.33 2.87 10.94
CA ASP A 102 4.69 2.81 10.41
C ASP A 102 4.87 3.74 9.20
N LYS A 103 5.98 4.48 9.18
CA LYS A 103 6.33 5.34 8.06
C LYS A 103 6.71 4.52 6.83
N MET A 104 5.94 4.67 5.74
CA MET A 104 6.30 4.13 4.44
C MET A 104 7.33 5.02 3.72
N SER A 105 8.21 4.43 2.91
CA SER A 105 9.11 5.13 1.98
C SER A 105 9.36 4.29 0.73
N LEU A 106 9.75 4.95 -0.37
CA LEU A 106 10.03 4.27 -1.64
C LEU A 106 11.23 3.31 -1.56
N GLU A 107 12.18 3.58 -0.66
CA GLU A 107 13.31 2.68 -0.40
C GLU A 107 12.86 1.30 0.11
N LYS A 108 11.73 1.24 0.81
CA LYS A 108 11.15 -0.01 1.29
C LYS A 108 10.44 -0.80 0.20
N GLN A 109 10.27 -0.26 -1.01
CA GLN A 109 9.49 -0.89 -2.07
C GLN A 109 9.99 -2.29 -2.44
N SER A 110 11.31 -2.51 -2.44
CA SER A 110 11.90 -3.81 -2.77
C SER A 110 11.80 -4.83 -1.64
N LEU A 111 11.67 -4.36 -0.40
CA LEU A 111 11.66 -5.22 0.79
C LEU A 111 10.42 -6.12 0.84
N PHE A 112 10.58 -7.27 1.49
CA PHE A 112 9.47 -8.16 1.79
C PHE A 112 8.37 -7.40 2.55
N ASN A 113 7.12 -7.54 2.11
CA ASN A 113 5.96 -6.78 2.62
C ASN A 113 6.22 -5.28 2.79
N TYR A 114 7.03 -4.69 1.90
CA TYR A 114 7.38 -3.29 1.95
C TYR A 114 8.05 -2.86 3.26
N GLY A 115 8.80 -3.78 3.88
CA GLY A 115 9.54 -3.53 5.12
C GLY A 115 8.68 -3.62 6.39
N LEU A 116 7.39 -3.97 6.30
CA LEU A 116 6.60 -4.31 7.47
C LEU A 116 6.99 -5.70 7.97
N THR A 117 7.49 -5.77 9.19
CA THR A 117 8.01 -7.01 9.79
C THR A 117 7.14 -7.54 10.92
N ASP A 118 6.38 -6.69 11.61
CA ASP A 118 5.58 -7.07 12.77
C ASP A 118 4.10 -6.89 12.48
N PHE A 119 3.44 -7.99 12.10
CA PHE A 119 2.00 -8.00 11.87
C PHE A 119 1.20 -8.25 13.16
N ASP A 120 1.86 -8.56 14.28
CA ASP A 120 1.19 -8.85 15.55
C ASP A 120 1.00 -7.58 16.39
N THR A 121 1.82 -6.56 16.14
CA THR A 121 1.70 -5.21 16.70
C THR A 121 1.07 -4.20 15.74
N LEU A 122 0.45 -4.67 14.66
CA LEU A 122 -0.27 -3.78 13.75
C LEU A 122 -1.23 -2.91 14.55
N ASP A 123 -1.07 -1.62 14.35
CA ASP A 123 -2.03 -0.64 14.80
C ASP A 123 -3.40 -1.00 14.20
N ASP A 124 -4.40 -1.19 15.07
CA ASP A 124 -5.80 -1.38 14.65
C ASP A 124 -6.38 -0.07 14.06
N SER A 125 -5.57 0.98 13.90
CA SER A 125 -5.95 2.24 13.27
C SER A 125 -6.51 2.02 11.86
N THR A 126 -7.65 2.65 11.63
CA THR A 126 -8.33 2.69 10.33
C THR A 126 -8.27 4.07 9.70
N ILE A 127 -7.61 5.04 10.34
CA ILE A 127 -7.65 6.45 9.96
C ILE A 127 -6.24 6.99 9.69
N VAL A 128 -6.09 7.69 8.56
CA VAL A 128 -4.96 8.56 8.25
C VAL A 128 -5.51 9.95 7.97
N GLN A 129 -5.00 10.93 8.70
CA GLN A 129 -5.24 12.35 8.43
C GLN A 129 -3.90 13.04 8.25
N LYS A 130 -3.73 13.70 7.11
CA LYS A 130 -2.46 14.34 6.77
C LYS A 130 -2.65 15.60 5.95
N THR A 131 -2.03 16.68 6.38
CA THR A 131 -1.79 17.86 5.55
C THR A 131 -0.59 17.63 4.63
N ILE A 132 -0.76 17.88 3.33
CA ILE A 132 0.27 17.73 2.29
C ILE A 132 0.49 19.10 1.65
N GLN A 133 1.70 19.65 1.79
CA GLN A 133 2.02 20.96 1.23
C GLN A 133 2.18 20.91 -0.31
N PRO A 134 2.15 22.07 -0.99
CA PRO A 134 2.51 22.15 -2.40
C PRO A 134 3.83 21.45 -2.72
N ASN A 135 3.82 20.58 -3.73
CA ASN A 135 4.93 19.75 -4.21
C ASN A 135 5.45 18.70 -3.21
N GLU A 136 4.68 18.40 -2.16
CA GLU A 136 4.96 17.29 -1.26
C GLU A 136 4.12 16.05 -1.60
N ASP A 137 4.54 14.94 -1.02
CA ASP A 137 3.84 13.67 -1.10
C ASP A 137 3.66 13.04 0.29
N HIS A 138 2.69 12.13 0.37
CA HIS A 138 2.48 11.30 1.53
C HIS A 138 2.31 9.84 1.12
N LEU A 139 3.14 8.97 1.72
CA LEU A 139 3.04 7.52 1.57
C LEU A 139 2.53 6.90 2.86
N PHE A 140 1.60 5.96 2.73
CA PHE A 140 1.08 5.19 3.85
C PHE A 140 0.77 3.76 3.43
N TYR A 141 0.83 2.86 4.39
CA TYR A 141 0.47 1.46 4.19
C TYR A 141 -1.04 1.26 4.29
N VAL A 142 -1.55 0.33 3.49
CA VAL A 142 -2.88 -0.25 3.64
C VAL A 142 -2.72 -1.74 3.84
N ILE A 143 -3.32 -2.28 4.88
CA ILE A 143 -3.22 -3.70 5.23
C ILE A 143 -4.61 -4.31 5.20
N ALA A 144 -4.75 -5.44 4.52
CA ALA A 144 -5.97 -6.23 4.46
C ALA A 144 -5.74 -7.59 5.10
N ILE A 145 -6.44 -7.85 6.21
CA ILE A 145 -6.43 -9.16 6.88
C ILE A 145 -7.70 -9.90 6.53
N PHE A 146 -7.55 -11.03 5.84
CA PHE A 146 -8.64 -11.94 5.53
C PHE A 146 -8.68 -13.08 6.56
N PHE A 147 -9.87 -13.48 6.95
CA PHE A 147 -10.08 -14.55 7.93
C PHE A 147 -11.47 -15.20 7.78
N GLN A 148 -11.64 -16.36 8.42
CA GLN A 148 -12.92 -17.07 8.49
C GLN A 148 -13.40 -17.21 9.92
N THR A 149 -14.68 -16.98 10.13
CA THR A 149 -15.31 -17.17 11.45
C THR A 149 -15.70 -18.62 11.74
N LYS A 150 -15.59 -19.52 10.75
CA LYS A 150 -15.83 -20.95 10.90
C LYS A 150 -14.79 -21.75 10.14
N ASN A 151 -14.40 -22.90 10.69
CA ASN A 151 -13.42 -23.83 10.10
C ASN A 151 -14.02 -24.72 8.98
N ASP A 152 -15.13 -24.30 8.39
CA ASP A 152 -15.90 -25.05 7.38
C ASP A 152 -16.02 -24.29 6.04
N ALA A 153 -15.66 -23.00 6.04
CA ALA A 153 -15.78 -22.18 4.86
C ALA A 153 -14.74 -22.65 3.85
N LYS A 154 -15.23 -23.10 2.68
CA LYS A 154 -14.37 -23.50 1.55
C LYS A 154 -13.31 -22.42 1.38
N ASN A 155 -12.04 -22.84 1.37
CA ASN A 155 -10.91 -21.93 1.12
C ASN A 155 -11.00 -21.44 -0.31
N GLU A 156 -11.83 -20.41 -0.52
CA GLU A 156 -11.90 -19.76 -1.81
C GLU A 156 -10.56 -19.07 -2.09
N ASN A 157 -10.15 -19.08 -3.36
CA ASN A 157 -8.91 -18.45 -3.77
C ASN A 157 -8.98 -16.94 -3.45
N ARG A 158 -8.24 -16.53 -2.42
CA ARG A 158 -8.05 -15.13 -2.01
C ARG A 158 -6.83 -14.46 -2.66
N GLY A 159 -6.28 -15.09 -3.69
CA GLY A 159 -5.08 -14.63 -4.37
C GLY A 159 -5.36 -13.60 -5.45
N GLY A 160 -4.40 -12.72 -5.70
CA GLY A 160 -4.44 -11.78 -6.83
C GLY A 160 -5.25 -10.50 -6.60
N ASN A 161 -5.69 -10.23 -5.37
CA ASN A 161 -6.44 -9.02 -5.04
C ASN A 161 -5.54 -7.80 -5.26
N ARG A 162 -5.92 -6.98 -6.23
CA ARG A 162 -5.25 -5.71 -6.53
C ARG A 162 -6.04 -4.62 -5.85
N THR A 163 -5.35 -3.78 -5.08
CA THR A 163 -5.99 -2.65 -4.42
C THR A 163 -5.71 -1.36 -5.17
N GLU A 164 -6.64 -0.43 -5.07
CA GLU A 164 -6.49 0.91 -5.55
C GLU A 164 -7.26 1.90 -4.69
N LEU A 165 -6.62 3.02 -4.34
CA LEU A 165 -7.32 4.25 -3.99
C LEU A 165 -7.62 5.03 -5.27
N VAL A 166 -8.89 5.39 -5.42
CA VAL A 166 -9.43 6.11 -6.57
C VAL A 166 -9.99 7.44 -6.08
N LEU A 167 -9.52 8.54 -6.66
CA LEU A 167 -10.06 9.88 -6.42
C LEU A 167 -11.13 10.20 -7.46
N ARG A 168 -12.34 10.49 -7.00
CA ARG A 168 -13.43 11.01 -7.85
C ARG A 168 -13.90 12.31 -7.24
N GLU A 169 -13.76 13.39 -8.00
CA GLU A 169 -13.91 14.75 -7.46
C GLU A 169 -12.98 14.89 -6.24
N ASP A 170 -13.54 15.18 -5.07
CA ASP A 170 -12.81 15.32 -3.82
C ASP A 170 -12.90 14.06 -2.93
N ASN A 171 -13.61 13.02 -3.37
CA ASN A 171 -13.87 11.81 -2.59
C ASN A 171 -12.90 10.68 -2.93
N LEU A 172 -12.40 10.00 -1.90
CA LEU A 172 -11.56 8.82 -2.02
C LEU A 172 -12.38 7.55 -1.89
N TYR A 173 -12.09 6.60 -2.77
CA TYR A 173 -12.70 5.29 -2.78
C TYR A 173 -11.63 4.20 -2.78
N TYR A 174 -11.86 3.16 -1.99
CA TYR A 174 -11.08 1.95 -1.96
C TYR A 174 -11.71 0.89 -2.87
N LYS A 175 -10.88 0.28 -3.68
CA LYS A 175 -11.25 -0.80 -4.59
C LYS A 175 -10.30 -1.97 -4.40
N MET A 176 -10.84 -3.17 -4.23
CA MET A 176 -10.09 -4.41 -4.11
C MET A 176 -10.86 -5.54 -4.80
N LEU A 177 -10.69 -5.67 -6.10
CA LEU A 177 -11.44 -6.65 -6.88
C LEU A 177 -10.93 -8.08 -6.64
N PRO A 178 -11.82 -9.09 -6.66
CA PRO A 178 -13.28 -8.99 -6.83
C PRO A 178 -14.07 -8.70 -5.54
N GLN A 179 -13.42 -8.53 -4.39
CA GLN A 179 -14.12 -8.51 -3.09
C GLN A 179 -14.81 -7.19 -2.77
N ILE A 180 -14.22 -6.06 -3.16
CA ILE A 180 -14.73 -4.71 -2.92
C ILE A 180 -14.67 -3.97 -4.26
N GLU A 181 -15.83 -3.77 -4.87
CA GLU A 181 -15.93 -3.08 -6.16
C GLU A 181 -15.52 -1.61 -6.05
N LEU A 182 -16.10 -0.92 -5.07
CA LEU A 182 -15.82 0.47 -4.73
C LEU A 182 -16.43 0.78 -3.37
N MET A 183 -15.64 1.30 -2.43
CA MET A 183 -16.09 1.67 -1.09
C MET A 183 -15.59 3.08 -0.78
N HIS A 184 -16.46 4.01 -0.41
CA HIS A 184 -16.02 5.33 0.06
C HIS A 184 -15.13 5.18 1.29
N CYS A 185 -14.00 5.85 1.31
CA CYS A 185 -13.00 5.70 2.37
C CYS A 185 -12.31 7.02 2.73
N GLY A 186 -12.91 8.17 2.40
CA GLY A 186 -12.36 9.47 2.76
C GLY A 186 -12.42 10.50 1.65
N LYS A 187 -11.52 11.48 1.72
CA LYS A 187 -11.53 12.66 0.85
C LYS A 187 -10.20 13.42 0.84
N ILE A 188 -10.05 14.31 -0.14
CA ILE A 188 -8.97 15.29 -0.21
C ILE A 188 -9.59 16.68 -0.30
N ASN A 189 -9.30 17.56 0.65
CA ASN A 189 -9.80 18.93 0.66
C ASN A 189 -8.66 19.92 0.40
N PHE A 190 -8.88 20.92 -0.44
CA PHE A 190 -7.96 22.04 -0.57
C PHE A 190 -8.15 23.00 0.62
N ILE A 191 -7.04 23.39 1.24
CA ILE A 191 -7.02 24.42 2.28
C ILE A 191 -6.56 25.73 1.60
N ASP A 192 -7.34 26.79 1.81
CA ASP A 192 -7.02 28.15 1.37
C ASP A 192 -6.09 28.88 2.36
#